data_AF-A0A815AAC1-F1
#
_entry.id   AF-A0A815AAC1-F1
#
_cell.length_a   1.000
_cell.length_b   1.000
_cell.length_c   1.000
_cell.angle_alpha   90.00
_cell.angle_beta   90.00
_cell.angle_gamma   90.00
#
_symmetry.space_group_name_H-M   'P 1'
#
loop_
_entity.id
_entity.type
_entity.pdbx_description
1 polymer ?
#
loop_
_entity_poly.entity_id
_entity_poly.type
_entity_poly.pdbx_seq_one_letter_code
_entity_poly.pdbx_strand_id
1 'polypeptide(L)'
;MTSCDQDFVELIEAAIRQDRWALKVFDSWGKPLPSGLLVGNFFWIGNYDECIQPIYSPESKTFVKQPFDTLHCTLFPESEISQMNLTENIVLGLCVPASCDRKAVASLIRELFKKSNVSDEQIVCSNEQKNLSTGPVATCFVLALLGILVLIGTIVHLVLAANRNSIARLTSHINIPFFFDETCRDEV
;
A
#
# COMPACT_ATOMS: atom_id res chain seq x y z
N MET A 1 11.16 29.50 17.08
CA MET A 1 10.70 29.02 15.77
C MET A 1 11.66 27.93 15.35
N THR A 2 11.16 26.71 15.17
CA THR A 2 11.96 25.55 14.77
C THR A 2 12.13 25.52 13.25
N SER A 3 13.05 24.70 12.73
CA SER A 3 13.21 24.52 11.28
C SER A 3 11.93 23.95 10.63
N CYS A 4 11.24 23.05 11.32
CA CYS A 4 9.94 22.50 10.88
C CYS A 4 8.88 23.59 10.70
N ASP A 5 8.77 24.54 11.64
CA ASP A 5 7.81 25.64 11.54
C ASP A 5 8.10 26.51 10.32
N GLN A 6 9.37 26.82 10.07
CA GLN A 6 9.79 27.64 8.94
C GLN A 6 9.49 26.96 7.60
N ASP A 7 9.77 25.67 7.48
CA ASP A 7 9.48 24.91 6.28
C ASP A 7 7.97 24.77 6.03
N PHE A 8 7.17 24.65 7.09
CA PHE A 8 5.71 24.69 6.97
C PHE A 8 5.18 26.05 6.52
N VAL A 9 5.76 27.16 7.02
CA VAL A 9 5.38 28.50 6.53
C VAL A 9 5.67 28.61 5.04
N GLU A 10 6.87 28.22 4.58
CA GLU A 10 7.20 28.22 3.15
C GLU A 10 6.25 27.30 2.35
N LEU A 11 5.90 26.12 2.88
CA LEU A 11 4.96 25.20 2.25
C LEU A 11 3.58 25.84 2.03
N ILE A 12 3.06 26.51 3.07
CA ILE A 12 1.74 27.15 3.01
C ILE A 12 1.77 28.34 2.06
N GLU A 13 2.80 29.19 2.14
CA GLU A 13 2.94 30.33 1.23
C GLU A 13 3.08 29.89 -0.23
N ALA A 14 3.86 28.84 -0.49
CA ALA A 14 4.00 28.25 -1.82
C ALA A 14 2.68 27.65 -2.33
N ALA A 15 1.89 27.02 -1.48
CA ALA A 15 0.56 26.53 -1.87
C ALA A 15 -0.42 27.67 -2.15
N ILE A 16 -0.35 28.78 -1.41
CA ILE A 16 -1.13 29.99 -1.70
C ILE A 16 -0.73 30.58 -3.06
N ARG A 17 0.57 30.57 -3.40
CA ARG A 17 1.08 30.94 -4.73
C ARG A 17 0.73 29.92 -5.83
N GLN A 18 0.12 28.80 -5.47
CA GLN A 18 -0.20 27.68 -6.36
C GLN A 18 1.03 27.02 -6.99
N ASP A 19 2.16 27.04 -6.26
CA ASP A 19 3.37 26.35 -6.69
C ASP A 19 3.11 24.84 -6.74
N ARG A 20 3.32 24.22 -7.91
CA ARG A 20 2.99 22.81 -8.15
C ARG A 20 3.62 21.86 -7.12
N TRP A 21 4.84 22.15 -6.69
CA TRP A 21 5.55 21.32 -5.72
C TRP A 21 4.85 21.31 -4.36
N ALA A 22 4.31 22.45 -3.91
CA ALA A 22 3.60 22.56 -2.64
C ALA A 22 2.22 21.91 -2.73
N LEU A 23 1.49 22.14 -3.84
CA LEU A 23 0.20 21.49 -4.08
C LEU A 23 0.32 19.96 -4.11
N LYS A 24 1.42 19.45 -4.68
CA LYS A 24 1.73 18.02 -4.66
C LYS A 24 1.90 17.47 -3.24
N VAL A 25 2.57 18.19 -2.35
CA VAL A 25 2.71 17.76 -0.94
C VAL A 25 1.33 17.58 -0.30
N PHE A 26 0.42 18.55 -0.50
CA PHE A 26 -0.95 18.47 0.03
C PHE A 26 -1.79 17.37 -0.64
N ASP A 27 -1.66 17.15 -1.95
CA ASP A 27 -2.40 16.08 -2.62
C ASP A 27 -1.95 14.68 -2.17
N SER A 28 -0.68 14.56 -1.79
CA SER A 28 -0.09 13.33 -1.25
C SER A 28 -0.63 12.95 0.13
N TRP A 29 -1.33 13.85 0.83
CA TRP A 29 -1.90 13.57 2.15
C TRP A 29 -3.04 12.54 2.07
N GLY A 30 -3.19 11.80 3.16
CA GLY A 30 -4.39 11.03 3.46
C GLY A 30 -5.60 11.95 3.53
N LYS A 31 -6.56 11.76 2.63
CA LYS A 31 -7.76 12.60 2.57
C LYS A 31 -8.70 12.19 3.71
N PRO A 32 -9.06 13.09 4.64
CA PRO A 32 -9.75 12.75 5.90
C PRO A 32 -11.24 12.43 5.76
N LEU A 33 -11.82 12.58 4.57
CA LEU A 33 -13.20 12.19 4.25
C LEU A 33 -13.25 11.36 2.97
N PRO A 34 -12.69 10.15 2.95
CA PRO A 34 -12.74 9.32 1.75
C PRO A 34 -14.03 8.52 1.70
N SER A 35 -14.28 8.00 0.51
CA SER A 35 -15.40 7.12 0.26
C SER A 35 -15.23 5.80 1.03
N GLY A 36 -16.36 5.19 1.40
CA GLY A 36 -16.37 3.86 2.02
C GLY A 36 -16.15 3.84 3.53
N LEU A 37 -16.16 4.98 4.23
CA LEU A 37 -16.08 5.02 5.70
C LEU A 37 -17.17 4.14 6.35
N LEU A 38 -18.42 4.23 5.86
CA LEU A 38 -19.54 3.41 6.34
C LEU A 38 -19.42 1.92 5.98
N VAL A 39 -18.49 1.57 5.10
CA VAL A 39 -18.18 0.19 4.68
C VAL A 39 -16.88 -0.28 5.36
N GLY A 40 -16.32 0.50 6.27
CA GLY A 40 -15.13 0.15 7.05
C GLY A 40 -13.80 0.53 6.40
N ASN A 41 -13.77 1.47 5.46
CA ASN A 41 -12.50 2.00 4.95
C ASN A 41 -11.92 3.02 5.94
N PHE A 42 -10.99 2.58 6.78
CA PHE A 42 -10.31 3.43 7.77
C PHE A 42 -8.83 3.69 7.44
N PHE A 43 -8.33 3.24 6.28
CA PHE A 43 -6.92 3.32 5.90
C PHE A 43 -6.65 4.43 4.89
N TRP A 44 -6.25 5.60 5.37
CA TRP A 44 -6.05 6.80 4.54
C TRP A 44 -4.61 7.25 4.61
N ILE A 45 -3.73 6.38 4.11
CA ILE A 45 -2.28 6.56 4.17
C ILE A 45 -1.74 7.60 3.18
N GLY A 46 -2.56 8.10 2.27
CA GLY A 46 -2.10 9.02 1.22
C GLY A 46 -1.18 8.33 0.19
N ASN A 47 -0.47 9.13 -0.61
CA ASN A 47 0.42 8.65 -1.65
C ASN A 47 1.88 8.78 -1.21
N TYR A 48 2.50 7.66 -0.85
CA TYR A 48 3.87 7.62 -0.35
C TYR A 48 4.88 8.09 -1.40
N ASP A 49 4.85 7.49 -2.60
CA ASP A 49 5.82 7.78 -3.66
C ASP A 49 5.72 9.23 -4.11
N GLU A 50 4.50 9.75 -4.18
CA GLU A 50 4.28 11.15 -4.50
C GLU A 50 4.84 12.06 -3.40
N CYS A 51 4.62 11.73 -2.13
CA CYS A 51 5.16 12.52 -1.03
C CYS A 51 6.68 12.65 -1.09
N ILE A 52 7.41 11.54 -1.25
CA ILE A 52 8.88 11.52 -1.10
C ILE A 52 9.64 11.93 -2.37
N GLN A 53 9.03 11.81 -3.55
CA GLN A 53 9.71 12.12 -4.80
C GLN A 53 9.56 13.61 -5.13
N PRO A 54 10.56 14.28 -5.72
CA PRO A 54 10.36 15.61 -6.29
C PRO A 54 9.53 15.56 -7.59
N ILE A 55 9.03 16.71 -8.05
CA ILE A 55 8.31 16.77 -9.34
C ILE A 55 9.29 16.61 -10.49
N TYR A 56 9.01 15.68 -11.41
CA TYR A 56 9.73 15.60 -12.66
C TYR A 56 9.17 16.60 -13.68
N SER A 57 10.04 17.47 -14.24
CA SER A 57 9.68 18.37 -15.32
C SER A 57 10.06 17.74 -16.66
N PRO A 58 9.10 17.41 -17.54
CA PRO A 58 9.39 16.82 -18.84
C PRO A 58 10.09 17.80 -19.79
N GLU A 59 9.87 19.11 -19.61
CA GLU A 59 10.46 20.17 -20.44
C GLU A 59 11.97 20.27 -20.21
N SER A 60 12.40 20.29 -18.95
CA SER A 60 13.82 20.37 -18.58
C SER A 60 14.49 19.00 -18.44
N LYS A 61 13.71 17.91 -18.50
CA LYS A 61 14.14 16.53 -18.22
C LYS A 61 14.83 16.37 -16.85
N THR A 62 14.46 17.21 -15.89
CA THR A 62 15.07 17.25 -14.55
C THR A 62 14.00 17.33 -13.48
N PHE A 63 14.38 16.98 -12.25
CA PHE A 63 13.53 17.20 -11.09
C PHE A 63 13.53 18.69 -10.71
N VAL A 64 12.35 19.21 -10.41
CA VAL A 64 12.16 20.56 -9.90
C VAL A 64 12.80 20.65 -8.53
N LYS A 65 13.74 21.59 -8.36
CA LYS A 65 14.37 21.85 -7.07
C LYS A 65 13.33 22.40 -6.10
N GLN A 66 13.19 21.74 -4.96
CA GLN A 66 12.31 22.15 -3.86
C GLN A 66 13.10 22.86 -2.76
N PRO A 67 12.47 23.69 -1.92
CA PRO A 67 13.15 24.37 -0.82
C PRO A 67 13.68 23.41 0.26
N PHE A 68 12.99 22.29 0.45
CA PHE A 68 13.32 21.25 1.42
C PHE A 68 12.85 19.88 0.92
N ASP A 69 13.42 18.82 1.47
CA ASP A 69 12.95 17.45 1.27
C ASP A 69 11.70 17.18 2.13
N THR A 70 10.94 16.16 1.75
CA THR A 70 9.69 15.77 2.41
C THR A 70 9.81 14.40 3.07
N LEU A 71 8.89 14.14 3.98
CA LEU A 71 8.82 12.94 4.78
C LEU A 71 7.38 12.46 4.88
N HIS A 72 7.15 11.18 4.62
CA HIS A 72 5.87 10.54 4.85
C HIS A 72 5.79 10.03 6.29
N CYS A 73 4.73 10.41 7.00
CA CYS A 73 4.45 9.99 8.37
C CYS A 73 3.05 9.37 8.44
N THR A 74 2.94 8.20 9.06
CA THR A 74 1.69 7.47 9.25
C THR A 74 1.32 7.44 10.73
N LEU A 75 0.10 7.86 11.04
CA LEU A 75 -0.53 7.74 12.35
C LEU A 75 -1.33 6.44 12.41
N PHE A 76 -1.04 5.61 13.41
CA PHE A 76 -1.81 4.41 13.73
C PHE A 76 -2.72 4.64 14.93
N PRO A 77 -3.95 4.09 14.95
CA PRO A 77 -4.81 4.16 16.13
C PRO A 77 -4.17 3.41 17.30
N GLU A 78 -4.42 3.89 18.52
CA GLU A 78 -4.04 3.15 19.74
C GLU A 78 -4.93 1.92 19.81
N SER A 79 -4.33 0.75 19.95
CA SER A 79 -5.07 -0.51 20.03
C SER A 79 -5.71 -0.67 21.41
N GLU A 80 -6.75 0.10 21.70
CA GLU A 80 -7.70 -0.27 22.75
C GLU A 80 -8.94 -0.89 22.10
N ILE A 81 -9.17 -2.17 22.42
CA ILE A 81 -10.23 -3.05 21.87
C ILE A 81 -11.65 -2.64 22.37
N SER A 82 -11.83 -1.39 22.79
CA SER A 82 -13.04 -0.96 23.48
C SER A 82 -13.81 0.04 22.62
N GLN A 83 -14.85 -0.49 21.98
CA GLN A 83 -15.97 0.21 21.36
C GLN A 83 -15.67 0.83 19.99
N MET A 84 -16.39 0.35 18.96
CA MET A 84 -16.39 0.90 17.61
C MET A 84 -17.00 2.31 17.62
N ASN A 85 -16.20 3.31 17.94
CA ASN A 85 -16.41 4.67 17.42
C ASN A 85 -15.75 4.74 16.04
N LEU A 86 -16.56 5.00 15.00
CA LEU A 86 -16.10 5.12 13.60
C LEU A 86 -15.00 6.18 13.38
N THR A 87 -14.79 7.07 14.35
CA THR A 87 -13.83 8.18 14.29
C THR A 87 -12.46 7.87 14.90
N GLU A 88 -12.30 6.76 15.62
CA GLU A 88 -11.09 6.52 16.43
C GLU A 88 -10.07 5.55 15.81
N ASN A 89 -10.51 4.71 14.87
CA ASN A 89 -9.68 3.68 14.22
C ASN A 89 -9.12 4.09 12.84
N ILE A 90 -8.97 5.38 12.58
CA ILE A 90 -8.47 5.87 11.31
C ILE A 90 -6.93 5.84 11.30
N VAL A 91 -6.38 5.18 10.29
CA VAL A 91 -4.96 5.29 9.93
C VAL A 91 -4.84 6.45 8.95
N LEU A 92 -3.99 7.42 9.26
CA LEU A 92 -3.81 8.63 8.45
C LEU A 92 -2.34 8.79 8.06
N GLY A 93 -2.07 9.02 6.78
CA GLY A 93 -0.75 9.40 6.30
C GLY A 93 -0.67 10.88 5.99
N LEU A 94 0.43 11.53 6.37
CA LEU A 94 0.70 12.94 6.13
C LEU A 94 2.07 13.09 5.47
N CYS A 95 2.17 14.05 4.55
CA CYS A 95 3.43 14.45 3.94
C CYS A 95 3.90 15.76 4.57
N VAL A 96 5.01 15.72 5.30
CA VAL A 96 5.53 16.87 6.07
C VAL A 96 6.93 17.23 5.60
N PRO A 97 7.45 18.43 5.89
CA PRO A 97 8.86 18.73 5.68
C PRO A 97 9.77 17.75 6.44
N ALA A 98 10.89 17.35 5.82
CA ALA A 98 11.84 16.40 6.41
C ALA A 98 12.57 16.94 7.65
N SER A 99 12.49 18.25 7.90
CA SER A 99 12.98 18.90 9.12
C SER A 99 12.10 18.63 10.35
N CYS A 100 10.90 18.07 10.18
CA CYS A 100 9.98 17.76 11.26
C CYS A 100 10.31 16.41 11.94
N ASP A 101 10.20 16.39 13.27
CA ASP A 101 10.29 15.18 14.07
C ASP A 101 8.90 14.66 14.47
N ARG A 102 8.84 13.46 15.07
CA ARG A 102 7.56 12.85 15.50
C ARG A 102 6.75 13.77 16.43
N LYS A 103 7.41 14.54 17.29
CA LYS A 103 6.78 15.46 18.25
C LYS A 103 6.10 16.65 17.56
N ALA A 104 6.78 17.24 16.58
CA ALA A 104 6.23 18.31 15.77
C ALA A 104 5.02 17.81 14.97
N VAL A 105 5.12 16.61 14.37
CA VAL A 105 4.00 15.99 13.64
C VAL A 105 2.82 15.67 14.57
N ALA A 106 3.07 15.15 15.78
CA ALA A 106 2.03 14.92 16.76
C ALA A 106 1.29 16.20 17.14
N SER A 107 2.03 17.29 17.33
CA SER A 107 1.47 18.60 17.66
C SER A 107 0.59 19.14 16.53
N LEU A 108 1.03 19.00 15.27
CA LEU A 108 0.26 19.38 14.09
C LEU A 108 -1.06 18.59 13.99
N ILE A 109 -1.01 17.27 14.20
CA ILE A 109 -2.22 16.42 14.16
C ILE A 109 -3.21 16.83 15.25
N ARG A 110 -2.73 17.11 16.46
CA ARG A 110 -3.57 17.58 17.58
C ARG A 110 -4.29 18.88 17.23
N GLU A 111 -3.61 19.78 16.52
CA GLU A 111 -4.19 21.06 16.09
C GLU A 111 -5.20 20.89 14.96
N LEU A 112 -4.85 20.14 13.90
CA LEU A 112 -5.69 19.95 12.72
C LEU A 112 -6.95 19.12 13.00
N PHE A 113 -6.81 18.06 13.79
CA PHE A 113 -7.90 17.09 14.04
C PHE A 113 -8.54 17.24 15.42
N LYS A 114 -8.10 18.22 16.24
CA LYS A 114 -8.55 18.41 17.63
C LYS A 114 -8.46 17.13 18.48
N LYS A 115 -7.57 16.21 18.10
CA LYS A 115 -7.40 14.90 18.76
C LYS A 115 -6.32 15.03 19.82
N SER A 116 -6.71 15.13 21.08
CA SER A 116 -5.79 15.38 22.20
C SER A 116 -4.98 14.15 22.65
N ASN A 117 -5.40 12.93 22.28
CA ASN A 117 -4.76 11.67 22.73
C ASN A 117 -3.75 11.07 21.75
N VAL A 118 -3.14 11.87 20.87
CA VAL A 118 -2.12 11.35 19.93
C VAL A 118 -0.76 11.29 20.63
N SER A 119 -0.22 10.09 20.81
CA SER A 119 1.12 9.81 21.33
C SER A 119 2.16 9.75 20.21
N ASP A 120 3.42 10.05 20.54
CA ASP A 120 4.55 9.98 19.59
C ASP A 120 4.78 8.56 19.08
N GLU A 121 4.45 7.54 19.89
CA GLU A 121 4.62 6.11 19.56
C GLU A 121 3.66 5.63 18.46
N GLN A 122 2.57 6.35 18.25
CA GLN A 122 1.58 6.05 17.21
C GLN A 122 2.00 6.55 15.82
N ILE A 123 3.06 7.35 15.75
CA ILE A 123 3.52 8.01 14.53
C ILE A 123 4.78 7.32 14.02
N VAL A 124 4.73 6.83 12.79
CA VAL A 124 5.86 6.21 12.11
C VAL A 124 6.20 7.03 10.88
N CYS A 125 7.43 7.55 10.79
CA CYS A 125 7.89 8.33 9.65
C CYS A 125 8.98 7.61 8.85
N SER A 126 9.07 7.90 7.55
CA SER A 126 9.93 7.16 6.61
C SER A 126 11.44 7.26 6.85
N ASN A 127 11.91 8.28 7.58
CA ASN A 127 13.32 8.49 7.93
C ASN A 127 13.76 7.59 9.08
N GLU A 128 12.80 7.08 9.85
CA GLU A 128 13.04 6.07 10.86
C GLU A 128 13.15 4.73 10.13
N GLN A 129 14.39 4.30 9.90
CA GLN A 129 14.70 2.99 9.33
C GLN A 129 13.89 1.92 10.08
N LYS A 130 12.84 1.45 9.41
CA LYS A 130 12.06 0.30 9.88
C LYS A 130 12.99 -0.90 9.70
N ASN A 131 13.63 -1.32 10.79
CA ASN A 131 14.24 -2.65 10.86
C ASN A 131 13.19 -3.63 10.33
N LEU A 132 13.54 -4.36 9.28
CA LEU A 132 12.62 -5.22 8.53
C LEU A 132 11.84 -6.05 9.55
N SER A 133 10.56 -5.71 9.74
CA SER A 133 9.74 -6.39 10.73
C SER A 133 9.63 -7.87 10.31
N THR A 134 9.60 -8.77 11.28
CA THR A 134 9.57 -10.22 11.06
C THR A 134 8.39 -10.67 10.17
N GLY A 135 7.34 -9.85 10.08
CA GLY A 135 6.12 -10.10 9.28
C GLY A 135 6.36 -10.27 7.77
N PRO A 136 6.95 -9.27 7.07
CA PRO A 136 7.33 -9.40 5.66
C PRO A 136 8.16 -10.65 5.35
N VAL A 137 9.12 -11.00 6.22
CA VAL A 137 9.95 -12.20 6.05
C VAL A 137 9.09 -13.47 6.11
N ALA A 138 8.24 -13.61 7.12
CA ALA A 138 7.32 -14.75 7.25
C ALA A 138 6.35 -14.86 6.05
N THR A 139 5.88 -13.71 5.54
CA THR A 139 4.98 -13.66 4.38
C THR A 139 5.68 -14.17 3.12
N CYS A 140 6.92 -13.76 2.88
CA CYS A 140 7.72 -14.26 1.76
C CYS A 140 7.89 -15.79 1.79
N PHE A 141 8.12 -16.39 2.97
CA PHE A 141 8.22 -17.84 3.11
C PHE A 141 6.91 -18.55 2.75
N VAL A 142 5.77 -18.06 3.23
CA VAL A 142 4.45 -18.65 2.92
C VAL A 142 4.14 -18.56 1.43
N LEU A 143 4.38 -17.39 0.82
CA LEU A 143 4.15 -17.19 -0.61
C LEU A 143 5.03 -18.10 -1.47
N ALA A 144 6.30 -18.29 -1.08
CA ALA A 144 7.19 -19.21 -1.78
C ALA A 144 6.68 -20.67 -1.73
N LEU A 145 6.21 -21.13 -0.56
CA LEU A 145 5.64 -22.47 -0.41
C LEU A 145 4.39 -22.67 -1.27
N LEU A 146 3.47 -21.69 -1.27
CA LEU A 146 2.28 -21.72 -2.12
C LEU A 146 2.65 -21.72 -3.61
N GLY A 147 3.63 -20.92 -4.02
CA GLY A 147 4.14 -20.91 -5.39
C GLY A 147 4.68 -22.27 -5.83
N ILE A 148 5.41 -22.98 -4.96
CA ILE A 148 5.92 -24.33 -5.25
C ILE A 148 4.76 -25.33 -5.43
N LEU A 149 3.75 -25.30 -4.57
CA LEU A 149 2.58 -26.19 -4.70
C LEU A 149 1.83 -25.96 -6.02
N VAL A 150 1.65 -24.70 -6.43
CA VAL A 150 1.04 -24.35 -7.72
C VAL A 150 1.88 -24.85 -8.89
N LEU A 151 3.21 -24.70 -8.83
CA LEU A 151 4.11 -25.21 -9.88
C LEU A 151 4.03 -26.74 -9.99
N ILE A 152 4.05 -27.47 -8.86
CA ILE A 152 3.91 -28.93 -8.86
C ILE A 152 2.56 -29.33 -9.47
N GLY A 153 1.46 -28.72 -9.04
CA GLY A 153 0.13 -29.00 -9.59
C GLY A 153 0.05 -28.73 -11.10
N THR A 154 0.67 -27.64 -11.56
CA THR A 154 0.74 -27.28 -12.98
C THR A 154 1.54 -28.31 -13.78
N ILE A 155 2.68 -28.76 -13.27
CA ILE A 155 3.51 -29.79 -13.92
C ILE A 155 2.75 -31.11 -14.00
N VAL A 156 2.13 -31.55 -12.91
CA VAL A 156 1.31 -32.79 -12.90
C VAL A 156 0.18 -32.69 -13.92
N HIS A 157 -0.54 -31.57 -13.95
CA HIS A 157 -1.61 -31.34 -14.92
C HIS A 157 -1.10 -31.38 -16.37
N LEU A 158 0.03 -30.73 -16.66
CA LEU A 158 0.66 -30.76 -17.99
C LEU A 158 1.13 -32.16 -18.39
N VAL A 159 1.72 -32.93 -17.47
CA VAL A 159 2.17 -34.30 -17.73
C VAL A 159 0.97 -35.23 -17.97
N LEU A 160 -0.09 -35.12 -17.17
CA LEU A 160 -1.32 -35.90 -17.37
C LEU A 160 -2.00 -35.53 -18.70
N ALA A 161 -2.06 -34.25 -19.04
CA ALA A 161 -2.60 -33.79 -20.32
C ALA A 161 -1.75 -34.28 -21.51
N ALA A 162 -0.43 -34.22 -21.41
CA ALA A 162 0.48 -34.72 -22.43
C ALA A 162 0.37 -36.26 -22.59
N ASN A 163 0.27 -36.99 -21.48
CA ASN A 163 0.12 -38.45 -21.52
C ASN A 163 -1.24 -38.88 -22.09
N ARG A 164 -2.33 -38.17 -21.76
CA ARG A 164 -3.66 -38.37 -22.37
C ARG A 164 -3.62 -38.14 -23.88
N ASN A 165 -2.91 -37.11 -24.35
CA ASN A 165 -2.72 -36.83 -25.78
C ASN A 165 -1.87 -37.91 -26.48
N SER A 166 -0.86 -38.46 -25.81
CA SER A 166 -0.04 -39.57 -26.34
C SER A 166 -0.87 -40.86 -26.48
N ILE A 167 -1.72 -41.17 -25.51
CA ILE A 167 -2.61 -42.34 -25.57
C ILE A 167 -3.68 -42.18 -26.67
N ALA A 168 -4.28 -41.00 -26.81
CA ALA A 168 -5.26 -40.72 -27.87
C ALA A 168 -4.68 -40.81 -29.29
N ARG A 169 -3.37 -40.56 -29.47
CA ARG A 169 -2.65 -40.75 -30.74
C ARG A 169 -2.27 -42.21 -31.01
N LEU A 170 -2.11 -43.03 -29.98
CA LEU A 170 -1.85 -44.47 -30.11
C LEU A 170 -3.12 -45.26 -30.48
N THR A 171 -4.29 -44.84 -29.98
CA THR A 171 -5.58 -45.46 -30.31
C THR A 171 -6.10 -45.12 -31.72
N SER A 172 -5.64 -44.05 -32.37
CA SER A 172 -6.02 -43.75 -33.76
C SER A 172 -5.33 -44.64 -34.81
N HIS A 173 -4.32 -45.42 -34.42
CA HIS A 173 -3.61 -46.36 -35.29
C HIS A 173 -4.04 -47.82 -35.12
N ILE A 174 -4.92 -48.11 -34.16
CA ILE A 174 -5.46 -49.44 -33.92
C ILE A 174 -6.96 -49.38 -34.23
N ASN A 175 -7.38 -50.04 -35.31
CA ASN A 175 -8.77 -50.18 -35.72
C ASN A 175 -9.48 -51.17 -34.77
N ILE A 176 -9.70 -50.76 -33.52
CA ILE A 176 -10.58 -51.46 -32.57
C ILE A 176 -11.88 -50.63 -32.49
N PRO A 177 -13.05 -51.26 -32.66
CA PRO A 177 -14.31 -50.55 -32.58
C PRO A 177 -14.45 -49.99 -31.16
N PHE A 178 -14.51 -48.67 -31.09
CA PHE A 178 -14.76 -47.91 -29.87
C PHE A 178 -16.21 -48.16 -29.45
N PHE A 179 -16.42 -49.17 -28.62
CA PHE A 179 -17.67 -49.41 -27.91
C PHE A 179 -17.45 -49.09 -26.44
N PHE A 180 -17.52 -47.80 -26.11
CA PHE A 180 -18.24 -47.22 -24.97
C PHE A 180 -17.89 -45.73 -24.89
N ASP A 181 -18.74 -44.91 -25.52
CA ASP A 181 -19.03 -43.58 -25.03
C ASP A 181 -20.28 -43.67 -24.14
N GLU A 182 -20.42 -42.71 -23.22
CA GLU A 182 -21.54 -42.50 -22.30
C GLU A 182 -21.70 -43.50 -21.14
N THR A 183 -21.13 -43.15 -19.97
CA THR A 183 -21.90 -42.95 -18.71
C THR A 183 -20.98 -42.64 -17.52
N CYS A 184 -20.96 -41.37 -17.11
CA CYS A 184 -20.76 -40.86 -15.73
C CYS A 184 -20.76 -39.32 -15.86
N ARG A 185 -21.90 -38.69 -16.18
CA ARG A 185 -23.07 -38.34 -15.33
C ARG A 185 -22.79 -37.15 -14.41
N ASP A 186 -23.28 -35.99 -14.84
CA ASP A 186 -23.72 -34.91 -13.96
C ASP A 186 -24.99 -35.32 -13.18
N GLU A 187 -25.22 -34.67 -12.03
CA GLU A 187 -26.33 -34.73 -11.05
C GLU A 187 -26.19 -35.71 -9.86
N VAL A 188 -25.73 -35.17 -8.72
CA VAL A 188 -26.58 -34.76 -7.57
C VAL A 188 -26.06 -33.43 -7.01
#